data_AF-A0A392V8P1-F1
#
_entry.id   AF-A0A392V8P1-F1
#
_cell.length_a   1.000
_cell.length_b   1.000
_cell.length_c   1.000
_cell.angle_alpha   90.00
_cell.angle_beta   90.00
_cell.angle_gamma   90.00
#
_symmetry.space_group_name_H-M   'P 1'
#
loop_
_entity.id
_entity.type
_entity.pdbx_description
1 polymer ?
#
loop_
_entity_poly.entity_id
_entity_poly.type
_entity_poly.pdbx_seq_one_letter_code
_entity_poly.pdbx_strand_id
1 'polypeptide(L)' 'MEKYEVGRMLGQGNFAKVYHARNLKTGQNVAIKVCNKEMIMRVGMKEQMKREISVMHLVRHPNI' A
#
# COMPACT_ATOMS: atom_id res chain seq x y z
N MET A 1 -0.14 3.41 20.79
CA MET A 1 1.19 3.24 20.15
C MET A 1 1.00 3.15 18.65
N GLU A 2 1.72 3.98 17.91
CA GLU A 2 1.77 3.91 16.45
C GLU A 2 2.39 2.57 16.01
N LYS A 3 1.86 1.95 14.94
CA LYS A 3 2.36 0.64 14.46
C LYS A 3 3.54 0.79 13.49
N TYR A 4 3.64 1.93 12.83
CA TYR A 4 4.60 2.21 11.78
C TYR A 4 5.13 3.63 11.92
N GLU A 5 6.41 3.82 11.67
CA GLU A 5 7.06 5.11 11.49
C GLU A 5 7.14 5.39 9.99
N VAL A 6 6.41 6.41 9.51
CA VAL A 6 6.37 6.78 8.10
C VAL A 6 7.51 7.74 7.78
N GLY A 7 8.27 7.43 6.74
CA GLY A 7 9.40 8.22 6.26
C GLY A 7 9.15 8.86 4.89
N ARG A 8 10.21 8.91 4.07
CA ARG A 8 10.21 9.59 2.77
C ARG A 8 9.25 8.95 1.75
N MET A 9 8.78 9.76 0.81
CA MET A 9 8.04 9.28 -0.37
C MET A 9 8.95 8.46 -1.28
N LEU A 10 8.47 7.31 -1.74
CA LEU A 10 9.14 6.43 -2.71
C LEU A 10 8.62 6.65 -4.13
N GLY A 11 7.35 7.03 -4.28
CA GLY A 11 6.76 7.30 -5.58
C GLY A 11 5.30 7.74 -5.50
N GLN A 12 4.79 8.21 -6.63
CA GLN A 12 3.41 8.64 -6.80
C GLN A 12 2.84 8.02 -8.08
N GLY A 13 1.72 7.32 -7.93
CA GLY A 13 0.88 6.87 -9.04
C GLY A 13 -0.39 7.70 -9.15
N ASN A 14 -1.26 7.36 -10.11
CA ASN A 14 -2.48 8.11 -10.40
C ASN A 14 -3.44 8.24 -9.21
N PHE A 15 -3.53 7.19 -8.38
CA PHE A 15 -4.51 7.10 -7.29
C PHE A 15 -3.87 6.90 -5.91
N ALA A 16 -2.54 6.85 -5.85
CA ALA A 16 -1.83 6.53 -4.61
C ALA A 16 -0.45 7.17 -4.53
N LYS A 17 -0.01 7.46 -3.31
CA LYS A 17 1.37 7.80 -2.97
C LYS A 17 1.97 6.66 -2.16
N VAL A 18 3.23 6.33 -2.43
CA VAL A 18 3.95 5.25 -1.74
C VAL A 18 5.03 5.87 -0.88
N TYR A 19 5.08 5.48 0.40
CA TYR A 19 6.07 5.95 1.37
C TYR A 19 6.90 4.78 1.89
N HIS A 20 8.16 5.04 2.18
CA HIS A 20 8.96 4.16 3.01
C HIS A 20 8.46 4.25 4.44
N ALA A 21 8.39 3.13 5.15
CA ALA A 21 8.06 3.11 6.56
C ALA A 21 8.82 2.00 7.28
N ARG A 22 8.89 2.10 8.60
CA ARG A 22 9.45 1.07 9.47
C ARG A 22 8.38 0.53 10.40
N ASN A 23 8.20 -0.79 10.45
CA ASN A 23 7.33 -1.41 11.44
C ASN A 23 7.99 -1.30 12.82
N LEU A 24 7.32 -0.64 13.76
CA LEU A 24 7.88 -0.35 15.09
C LEU A 24 7.98 -1.59 15.99
N LYS A 25 7.26 -2.67 15.66
CA LYS A 25 7.32 -3.94 16.41
C LYS A 25 8.42 -4.86 15.91
N THR A 26 8.61 -4.95 14.59
CA THR A 26 9.55 -5.91 13.98
C THR A 26 10.85 -5.26 13.49
N GLY A 27 10.91 -3.93 13.40
CA GLY A 27 12.03 -3.20 12.81
C GLY A 27 12.10 -3.31 11.28
N GLN A 28 11.21 -4.07 10.64
CA GLN A 28 11.24 -4.28 9.20
C GLN A 28 10.88 -3.02 8.41
N ASN A 29 11.63 -2.78 7.34
CA ASN A 29 11.30 -1.77 6.34
C ASN A 29 10.15 -2.26 5.48
N VAL A 30 9.16 -1.39 5.26
CA VAL A 30 7.96 -1.67 4.47
C VAL A 30 7.62 -0.48 3.58
N ALA A 31 6.84 -0.72 2.53
CA ALA A 31 6.23 0.34 1.73
C ALA A 31 4.76 0.52 2.12
N ILE A 32 4.32 1.76 2.33
CA ILE A 32 2.92 2.09 2.60
C ILE A 32 2.33 2.82 1.39
N LYS A 33 1.38 2.16 0.71
CA LYS A 33 0.60 2.72 -0.41
C LYS A 33 -0.64 3.42 0.15
N VAL A 34 -0.64 4.75 0.14
CA VAL A 34 -1.75 5.60 0.59
C VAL A 34 -2.64 5.94 -0.61
N CYS A 35 -3.87 5.43 -0.62
CA CYS A 35 -4.82 5.60 -1.72
C CYS A 35 -5.90 6.64 -1.41
N ASN A 36 -6.26 7.48 -2.39
CA ASN A 36 -7.42 8.37 -2.26
C ASN A 36 -8.72 7.59 -2.55
N LYS A 37 -9.44 7.21 -1.49
CA LYS A 37 -10.68 6.42 -1.59
C LYS A 37 -11.75 7.12 -2.43
N GLU A 38 -11.93 8.42 -2.27
CA GLU A 38 -12.98 9.18 -2.97
C GLU A 38 -12.74 9.17 -4.48
N MET A 39 -11.48 9.41 -4.89
CA MET A 39 -11.10 9.35 -6.30
C MET A 39 -11.35 7.96 -6.89
N ILE A 40 -10.93 6.90 -6.18
CA ILE A 40 -11.09 5.50 -6.62
C ILE A 40 -12.56 5.10 -6.76
N MET A 41 -13.41 5.57 -5.86
CA MET A 41 -14.85 5.35 -5.94
C MET A 41 -15.45 6.08 -7.16
N ARG A 42 -15.02 7.32 -7.42
CA ARG A 42 -15.51 8.13 -8.54
C ARG A 42 -15.17 7.53 -9.90
N VAL A 43 -13.96 6.98 -10.09
CA VAL A 43 -13.56 6.31 -11.34
C VAL A 43 -14.00 4.84 -11.42
N GLY A 44 -14.78 4.33 -10.45
CA GLY A 44 -15.30 2.96 -10.49
C GLY A 44 -14.24 1.87 -10.29
N MET A 45 -13.07 2.19 -9.73
CA MET A 45 -11.95 1.25 -9.57
C MET A 45 -11.99 0.43 -8.28
N LYS A 46 -13.12 0.44 -7.56
CA LYS A 46 -13.30 -0.26 -6.29
C LYS A 46 -13.02 -1.77 -6.40
N GLU A 47 -13.55 -2.41 -7.44
CA GLU A 47 -13.37 -3.85 -7.63
C GLU A 47 -11.94 -4.22 -8.04
N GLN A 48 -11.28 -3.37 -8.83
CA GLN A 48 -9.87 -3.56 -9.16
C GLN A 48 -8.99 -3.47 -7.91
N MET A 49 -9.24 -2.50 -7.02
CA MET A 49 -8.54 -2.40 -5.74
C MET A 49 -8.73 -3.64 -4.87
N LYS A 50 -9.97 -4.11 -4.72
CA LYS A 50 -10.25 -5.34 -3.96
C LYS A 50 -9.51 -6.54 -4.56
N ARG A 51 -9.53 -6.68 -5.89
CA ARG A 51 -8.84 -7.76 -6.59
C ARG A 51 -7.34 -7.71 -6.38
N GLU A 52 -6.72 -6.53 -6.45
CA GLU A 52 -5.28 -6.34 -6.19
C GLU A 52 -4.91 -6.83 -4.79
N ILE A 53 -5.68 -6.44 -3.77
CA ILE A 53 -5.46 -6.86 -2.38
C ILE A 53 -5.62 -8.38 -2.25
N SER A 54 -6.72 -8.93 -2.75
CA SER A 54 -7.02 -10.36 -2.63
C SER A 54 -5.98 -11.24 -3.31
N VAL A 55 -5.54 -10.88 -4.52
CA VAL A 55 -4.53 -11.65 -5.26
C VAL A 55 -3.19 -11.57 -4.54
N MET A 56 -2.71 -10.35 -4.23
CA MET A 56 -1.39 -10.18 -3.61
C MET A 56 -1.31 -10.79 -2.22
N HIS A 57 -2.42 -10.89 -1.48
CA HIS A 57 -2.44 -11.57 -0.18
C HIS A 57 -2.22 -13.08 -0.27
N LEU A 58 -2.61 -13.69 -1.39
CA LEU A 58 -2.47 -15.14 -1.62
C LEU A 58 -1.12 -15.53 -2.22
N VAL A 59 -0.44 -14.59 -2.89
CA VAL A 59 0.85 -14.86 -3.52
C VAL A 59 1.93 -15.09 -2.46
N ARG A 60 2.63 -16.22 -2.58
CA ARG A 60 3.82 -16.56 -1.80
C ARG A 60 4.86 -17.13 -2.76
N HIS A 61 5.72 -16.26 -3.28
CA HIS A 61 6.73 -16.65 -4.25
C HIS A 61 8.00 -15.82 -4.03
N PRO A 62 9.22 -16.40 -4.06
CA PRO A 62 10.44 -15.68 -3.72
C PRO A 62 10.77 -14.48 -4.61
N ASN A 63 10.18 -14.42 -5.81
CA ASN A 63 10.36 -13.32 -6.77
C ASN A 63 9.14 -12.39 -6.89
N ILE A 64 8.15 -12.49 -5.98
CA ILE A 64 6.97 -11.62 -5.93
C ILE A 64 6.67 -11.22 -4.50
#